data_AF-D3DAU8-F1
#
_entry.id   AF-D3DAU8-F1
#
_cell.length_a   1.000
_cell.length_b   1.000
_cell.length_c   1.000
_cell.angle_alpha   90.00
_cell.angle_beta   90.00
_cell.angle_gamma   90.00
#
_symmetry.space_group_name_H-M   'P 1'
#
loop_
_entity.id
_entity.type
_entity.pdbx_description
1 polymer ?
#
loop_
_entity_poly.entity_id
_entity_poly.type
_entity_poly.pdbx_seq_one_letter_code
_entity_poly.pdbx_strand_id
1 'polypeptide(L)'
;MTVGRVLPRAFATGGVVGVAVLGAGWPYLHGAPALAVVNVLISGGLATAGTALMASAPTRRAGVPLLGAGVAWVATWAMSWNHTLLPLLGIAGNCSFYLLFGVGLLGYPHGRLSGLADRVFVALAGLAFGPLMAVSVLTSRPEWNGYGPDVWWPGWFADLPTFQTISDAYQVVNPLLACGFAIGLVRRVRVLRGPERAAAPLVLGAVAVAGIGVALVAPPIDVDDLDGVMRGIEAQSVVLALLPVALGIAAARRALGVATAADRVLRLADPATIASVRDALRTVLNDPTVELRFWLPDLQRYVDVDGRRAGLDAGVEAGARWTREVRTRDGAPLAVVTGDPALGQHGAFTGAALRAGRLALENAQLQVAVRARLVETHAAHLRVAGARAAQRQRLAHDLGDGMQQRLLDLAHVAAGAPAADPAQTRLVLRHLHEGLLAANQEVRDLGRGLRAGDPAPGGPTS
;
A
#
# COMPACT_ATOMS: atom_id res chain seq x y z
N MET A 1 5.39 19.69 7.05
CA MET A 1 4.99 19.75 8.47
C MET A 1 5.38 18.44 9.12
N THR A 2 6.20 18.46 10.17
CA THR A 2 6.58 17.24 10.90
C THR A 2 5.35 16.63 11.58
N VAL A 3 5.20 15.31 11.47
CA VAL A 3 4.07 14.50 11.98
C VAL A 3 3.73 14.82 13.45
N GLY A 4 4.71 15.27 14.24
CA GLY A 4 4.53 15.63 15.66
C GLY A 4 3.60 16.82 15.96
N ARG A 5 3.33 17.73 15.02
CA ARG A 5 2.42 18.88 15.27
C ARG A 5 0.97 18.66 14.77
N VAL A 6 0.74 17.58 14.03
CA VAL A 6 -0.57 17.30 13.40
C VAL A 6 -1.56 16.73 14.41
N LEU A 7 -1.13 15.71 15.16
CA LEU A 7 -1.99 15.02 16.12
C LEU A 7 -2.55 15.96 17.21
N PRO A 8 -1.73 16.80 17.87
CA PRO A 8 -2.22 17.71 18.91
C PRO A 8 -3.26 18.70 18.37
N ARG A 9 -3.07 19.21 17.15
CA ARG A 9 -4.03 20.10 16.50
C ARG A 9 -5.34 19.37 16.20
N ALA A 10 -5.27 18.13 15.71
CA ALA A 10 -6.46 17.34 15.41
C ALA A 10 -7.29 17.03 16.67
N PHE A 11 -6.62 16.69 17.78
CA PHE A 11 -7.30 16.50 19.07
C PHE A 11 -7.84 17.81 19.63
N ALA A 12 -7.12 18.93 19.51
CA ALA A 12 -7.62 20.23 19.94
C ALA A 12 -8.89 20.64 19.17
N THR A 13 -8.89 20.51 17.83
CA THR A 13 -10.09 20.78 17.03
C THR A 13 -11.24 19.84 17.39
N GLY A 14 -10.96 18.56 17.58
CA GLY A 14 -11.98 17.61 18.03
C GLY A 14 -12.54 17.92 19.41
N GLY A 15 -11.70 18.33 20.36
CA GLY A 15 -12.14 18.76 21.68
C GLY A 15 -13.04 19.99 21.62
N VAL A 16 -12.69 20.99 20.82
CA VAL A 16 -13.52 22.19 20.63
C VAL A 16 -14.87 21.85 20.01
N VAL A 17 -14.89 21.08 18.92
CA VAL A 17 -16.15 20.67 18.26
C VAL A 17 -16.98 19.76 19.18
N GLY A 18 -16.33 18.85 19.89
CA GLY A 18 -16.96 17.97 20.88
C GLY A 18 -17.65 18.75 21.99
N VAL A 19 -16.98 19.73 22.60
CA VAL A 19 -17.59 20.57 23.65
C VAL A 19 -18.71 21.46 23.09
N ALA A 20 -18.60 21.92 21.85
CA ALA A 20 -19.63 22.75 21.22
C ALA A 20 -20.99 22.03 21.13
N VAL A 21 -21.03 20.70 21.00
CA VAL A 21 -22.29 19.93 21.00
C VAL A 21 -23.05 20.05 22.32
N LEU A 22 -22.34 20.20 23.45
CA LEU A 22 -22.96 20.34 24.77
C LEU A 22 -23.69 21.68 24.90
N GLY A 23 -23.13 22.74 24.34
CA GLY A 23 -23.79 24.05 24.28
C GLY A 23 -24.97 24.05 23.31
N ALA A 24 -24.79 23.48 22.12
CA ALA A 24 -25.85 23.42 21.11
C ALA A 24 -27.03 22.55 21.56
N GLY A 25 -26.79 21.45 22.27
CA GLY A 25 -27.83 20.52 22.75
C GLY A 25 -28.20 20.67 24.22
N TRP A 26 -27.76 21.74 24.91
CA TRP A 26 -27.90 21.88 26.36
C TRP A 26 -29.33 21.62 26.89
N PRO A 27 -30.40 22.14 26.26
CA PRO A 27 -31.78 21.94 26.74
C PRO A 27 -32.19 20.47 26.86
N TYR A 28 -31.62 19.57 26.07
CA TYR A 28 -31.91 18.13 26.14
C TYR A 28 -30.80 17.36 26.86
N LEU A 29 -29.53 17.64 26.51
CA LEU A 29 -28.37 16.85 26.94
C LEU A 29 -28.05 16.98 28.44
N HIS A 30 -28.46 18.07 29.10
CA HIS A 30 -28.24 18.24 30.54
C HIS A 30 -28.96 17.16 31.38
N GLY A 31 -30.09 16.65 30.89
CA GLY A 31 -30.84 15.56 31.52
C GLY A 31 -30.33 14.16 31.16
N ALA A 32 -29.46 14.03 30.17
CA ALA A 32 -29.00 12.76 29.62
C ALA A 32 -27.45 12.72 29.47
N PRO A 33 -26.70 12.58 30.58
CA PRO A 33 -25.24 12.72 30.56
C PRO A 33 -24.54 11.64 29.71
N ALA A 34 -25.08 10.42 29.66
CA ALA A 34 -24.53 9.36 28.80
C ALA A 34 -24.64 9.74 27.31
N LEU A 35 -25.78 10.31 26.90
CA LEU A 35 -26.01 10.78 25.54
C LEU A 35 -25.12 11.98 25.20
N ALA A 36 -24.88 12.87 26.17
CA ALA A 36 -23.95 13.98 26.03
C ALA A 36 -22.53 13.49 25.72
N VAL A 37 -22.02 12.50 26.45
CA VAL A 37 -20.71 11.89 26.20
C VAL A 37 -20.63 11.26 24.81
N VAL A 38 -21.66 10.52 24.40
CA VAL A 38 -21.73 9.91 23.06
C VAL A 38 -21.63 10.98 21.97
N ASN A 39 -22.37 12.08 22.10
CA ASN A 39 -22.39 13.15 21.10
C ASN A 39 -21.08 13.95 21.04
N VAL A 40 -20.40 14.12 22.18
CA VAL A 40 -19.04 14.68 22.23
C VAL A 40 -18.07 13.79 21.45
N LEU A 41 -18.18 12.46 21.62
CA LEU A 41 -17.32 11.49 20.92
C LEU A 41 -17.61 11.43 19.41
N ILE A 42 -18.87 11.52 18.99
CA ILE A 42 -19.25 11.53 17.56
C ILE A 42 -18.70 12.78 16.88
N SER A 43 -19.09 13.97 17.36
CA SER A 43 -18.72 15.25 16.75
C SER A 43 -17.21 15.51 16.84
N GLY A 44 -16.63 15.30 18.03
CA GLY A 44 -15.19 15.46 18.26
C GLY A 44 -14.35 14.42 17.53
N GLY A 45 -14.79 13.16 17.49
CA GLY A 45 -14.10 12.09 16.79
C GLY A 45 -14.04 12.32 15.29
N LEU A 46 -15.15 12.75 14.67
CA LEU A 46 -15.20 13.12 13.25
C LEU A 46 -14.33 14.34 12.94
N ALA A 47 -14.36 15.36 13.80
CA ALA A 47 -13.51 16.54 13.65
C ALA A 47 -12.01 16.21 13.79
N THR A 48 -11.63 15.37 14.75
CA THR A 48 -10.25 14.86 14.88
C THR A 48 -9.84 14.02 13.67
N ALA A 49 -10.70 13.11 13.21
CA ALA A 49 -10.41 12.29 12.04
C ALA A 49 -10.25 13.15 10.77
N GLY A 50 -11.18 14.09 10.54
CA GLY A 50 -11.14 15.00 9.40
C GLY A 50 -9.88 15.87 9.38
N THR A 51 -9.54 16.49 10.51
CA THR A 51 -8.32 17.30 10.65
C THR A 51 -7.03 16.49 10.52
N ALA A 52 -6.99 15.27 11.06
CA ALA A 52 -5.86 14.37 10.89
C ALA A 52 -5.67 13.98 9.41
N LEU A 53 -6.75 13.68 8.68
CA LEU A 53 -6.71 13.38 7.25
C LEU A 53 -6.28 14.58 6.40
N MET A 54 -6.58 15.81 6.84
CA MET A 54 -6.12 17.04 6.19
C MET A 54 -4.61 17.27 6.24
N ALA A 55 -3.88 16.53 7.08
CA ALA A 55 -2.44 16.66 7.21
C ALA A 55 -1.65 16.13 6.00
N SER A 56 -2.23 15.16 5.28
CA SER A 56 -1.61 14.55 4.10
C SER A 56 -2.30 15.05 2.83
N ALA A 57 -1.51 15.49 1.84
CA ALA A 57 -2.01 15.95 0.54
C ALA A 57 -3.02 14.98 -0.13
N PRO A 58 -2.79 13.65 -0.18
CA PRO A 58 -3.73 12.73 -0.83
C PRO A 58 -5.07 12.62 -0.11
N THR A 59 -5.10 12.67 1.22
CA THR A 59 -6.33 12.49 2.02
C THR A 59 -7.03 13.79 2.37
N ARG A 60 -6.43 14.94 2.06
CA ARG A 60 -6.95 16.26 2.47
C ARG A 60 -8.38 16.52 2.02
N ARG A 61 -8.69 16.17 0.77
CA ARG A 61 -10.04 16.38 0.20
C ARG A 61 -11.10 15.48 0.84
N ALA A 62 -10.73 14.32 1.36
CA ALA A 62 -11.64 13.46 2.14
C ALA A 62 -11.80 13.96 3.60
N GLY A 63 -10.78 14.61 4.16
CA GLY A 63 -10.80 15.12 5.53
C GLY A 63 -11.70 16.35 5.75
N VAL A 64 -11.78 17.26 4.77
CA VAL A 64 -12.64 18.46 4.84
C VAL A 64 -14.12 18.13 5.09
N PRO A 65 -14.78 17.27 4.31
CA PRO A 65 -16.18 16.93 4.54
C PRO A 65 -16.38 16.15 5.85
N LEU A 66 -15.40 15.36 6.32
CA LEU A 66 -15.48 14.70 7.62
C LEU A 66 -15.44 15.69 8.80
N LEU A 67 -14.58 16.71 8.73
CA LEU A 67 -14.60 17.81 9.69
C LEU A 67 -15.94 18.56 9.64
N GLY A 68 -16.41 18.85 8.43
CA GLY A 68 -17.71 19.48 8.22
C GLY A 68 -18.86 18.66 8.80
N ALA A 69 -18.84 17.33 8.69
CA ALA A 69 -19.83 16.45 9.31
C ALA A 69 -19.83 16.58 10.84
N GLY A 70 -18.65 16.59 11.48
CA GLY A 70 -18.56 16.81 12.92
C GLY A 70 -19.18 18.13 13.38
N VAL A 71 -18.96 19.22 12.62
CA VAL A 71 -19.58 20.53 12.88
C VAL A 71 -21.07 20.54 12.58
N ALA A 72 -21.50 19.88 11.51
CA ALA A 72 -22.91 19.77 11.14
C ALA A 72 -23.72 19.00 12.20
N TRP A 73 -23.12 17.99 12.83
CA TRP A 73 -23.72 17.28 13.96
C TRP A 73 -23.90 18.16 15.20
N VAL A 74 -23.00 19.13 15.43
CA VAL A 74 -23.21 20.15 16.47
C VAL A 74 -24.43 21.01 16.14
N ALA A 75 -24.55 21.45 14.88
CA ALA A 75 -25.70 22.22 14.44
C ALA A 75 -27.01 21.44 14.58
N THR A 76 -27.02 20.13 14.33
CA THR A 76 -28.19 19.24 14.53
C THR A 76 -28.81 19.46 15.90
N TRP A 77 -28.01 19.41 16.97
CA TRP A 77 -28.50 19.54 18.34
C TRP A 77 -29.12 20.90 18.69
N ALA A 78 -28.90 21.94 17.88
CA ALA A 78 -29.53 23.24 18.07
C ALA A 78 -31.07 23.19 18.05
N MET A 79 -31.67 22.20 17.36
CA MET A 79 -33.14 22.03 17.35
C MET A 79 -33.76 21.80 18.73
N SER A 80 -32.99 21.30 19.71
CA SER A 80 -33.45 21.08 21.10
C SER A 80 -33.88 22.37 21.81
N TRP A 81 -33.43 23.53 21.34
CA TRP A 81 -33.79 24.82 21.90
C TRP A 81 -35.22 25.25 21.56
N ASN A 82 -35.82 24.71 20.49
CA ASN A 82 -37.22 24.91 20.12
C ASN A 82 -37.73 26.37 20.12
N HIS A 83 -36.88 27.32 19.70
CA HIS A 83 -37.27 28.71 19.53
C HIS A 83 -36.49 29.37 18.38
N THR A 84 -36.99 30.49 17.85
CA THR A 84 -36.35 31.27 16.77
C THR A 84 -36.01 30.44 15.53
N LEU A 85 -34.77 30.48 15.05
CA LEU A 85 -34.27 29.81 13.84
C LEU A 85 -33.57 28.48 14.13
N LEU A 86 -33.39 28.14 15.40
CA LEU A 86 -32.55 27.02 15.84
C LEU A 86 -33.04 25.65 15.35
N PRO A 87 -34.36 25.35 15.33
CA PRO A 87 -34.89 24.14 14.69
C PRO A 87 -34.49 23.98 13.22
N LEU A 88 -34.58 25.04 12.43
CA LEU A 88 -34.21 25.01 11.01
C LEU A 88 -32.71 24.79 10.82
N LEU A 89 -31.88 25.43 11.66
CA LEU A 89 -30.44 25.18 11.67
C LEU A 89 -30.11 23.74 12.07
N GLY A 90 -30.90 23.15 12.97
CA GLY A 90 -30.79 21.75 13.36
C GLY A 90 -31.12 20.79 12.22
N ILE A 91 -32.23 21.02 11.51
CA ILE A 91 -32.62 20.23 10.33
C ILE A 91 -31.55 20.35 9.25
N ALA A 92 -31.11 21.58 8.93
CA ALA A 92 -30.04 21.81 7.96
C ALA A 92 -28.73 21.16 8.37
N GLY A 93 -28.39 21.19 9.67
CA GLY A 93 -27.24 20.52 10.25
C GLY A 93 -27.31 19.00 10.10
N ASN A 94 -28.47 18.40 10.38
CA ASN A 94 -28.70 16.97 10.24
C ASN A 94 -28.55 16.52 8.76
N CYS A 95 -29.20 17.23 7.83
CA CYS A 95 -29.05 16.98 6.40
C CYS A 95 -27.60 17.13 5.92
N SER A 96 -26.92 18.18 6.38
CA SER A 96 -25.52 18.44 6.05
C SER A 96 -24.59 17.37 6.63
N PHE A 97 -24.88 16.84 7.83
CA PHE A 97 -24.12 15.76 8.43
C PHE A 97 -24.09 14.53 7.53
N TYR A 98 -25.25 14.01 7.11
CA TYR A 98 -25.31 12.79 6.29
C TYR A 98 -24.68 12.98 4.92
N LEU A 99 -24.89 14.14 4.29
CA LEU A 99 -24.28 14.45 3.00
C LEU A 99 -22.75 14.54 3.09
N LEU A 100 -22.23 15.33 4.04
CA LEU A 100 -20.79 15.52 4.21
C LEU A 100 -20.10 14.24 4.68
N PHE A 101 -20.74 13.49 5.59
CA PHE A 101 -20.24 12.20 6.04
C PHE A 101 -20.14 11.20 4.88
N GLY A 102 -21.19 11.10 4.06
CA GLY A 102 -21.21 10.27 2.87
C GLY A 102 -20.13 10.63 1.86
N VAL A 103 -20.00 11.93 1.53
CA VAL A 103 -18.97 12.45 0.60
C VAL A 103 -17.56 12.19 1.14
N GLY A 104 -17.33 12.35 2.45
CA GLY A 104 -16.02 12.12 3.06
C GLY A 104 -15.59 10.67 2.96
N LEU A 105 -16.47 9.73 3.32
CA LEU A 105 -16.14 8.30 3.27
C LEU A 105 -16.07 7.74 1.84
N LEU A 106 -17.00 8.14 0.96
CA LEU A 106 -16.93 7.81 -0.47
C LEU A 106 -15.83 8.61 -1.19
N GLY A 107 -15.21 9.60 -0.55
CA GLY A 107 -14.00 10.25 -1.03
C GLY A 107 -12.72 9.49 -0.62
N TYR A 108 -12.73 8.80 0.51
CA TYR A 108 -11.53 8.21 1.12
C TYR A 108 -10.95 7.01 0.34
N PRO A 109 -9.62 6.91 0.11
CA PRO A 109 -8.56 7.82 0.59
C PRO A 109 -8.20 8.95 -0.37
N HIS A 110 -8.49 8.82 -1.66
CA HIS A 110 -7.99 9.71 -2.73
C HIS A 110 -8.70 11.08 -2.80
N GLY A 111 -9.76 11.27 -2.01
CA GLY A 111 -10.57 12.49 -1.98
C GLY A 111 -11.29 12.80 -3.29
N ARG A 112 -11.54 11.79 -4.12
CA ARG A 112 -12.29 11.90 -5.40
C ARG A 112 -13.28 10.76 -5.51
N LEU A 113 -14.46 11.06 -6.04
CA LEU A 113 -15.48 10.08 -6.41
C LEU A 113 -15.04 9.42 -7.73
N SER A 114 -14.49 8.21 -7.61
CA SER A 114 -13.85 7.49 -8.73
C SER A 114 -14.86 6.90 -9.71
N GLY A 115 -16.04 6.48 -9.24
CA GLY A 115 -17.07 5.84 -10.06
C GLY A 115 -18.27 6.73 -10.38
N LEU A 116 -18.96 6.41 -11.49
CA LEU A 116 -20.26 7.01 -11.82
C LEU A 116 -21.28 6.77 -10.70
N ALA A 117 -21.29 5.56 -10.13
CA ALA A 117 -22.17 5.20 -9.03
C ALA A 117 -21.98 6.10 -7.79
N ASP A 118 -20.74 6.38 -7.39
CA ASP A 118 -20.44 7.27 -6.25
C ASP A 118 -20.95 8.70 -6.51
N ARG A 119 -20.83 9.19 -7.75
CA ARG A 119 -21.30 10.53 -8.16
C ARG A 119 -22.82 10.61 -8.20
N VAL A 120 -23.48 9.61 -8.78
CA VAL A 120 -24.94 9.51 -8.81
C VAL A 120 -25.50 9.43 -7.40
N PHE A 121 -24.90 8.61 -6.53
CA PHE A 121 -25.29 8.53 -5.13
C PHE A 121 -25.19 9.89 -4.42
N VAL A 122 -24.05 10.59 -4.53
CA VAL A 122 -23.88 11.92 -3.92
C VAL A 122 -24.86 12.95 -4.50
N ALA A 123 -25.15 12.90 -5.80
CA ALA A 123 -26.13 13.78 -6.42
C ALA A 123 -27.56 13.50 -5.90
N LEU A 124 -27.95 12.23 -5.78
CA LEU A 124 -29.25 11.83 -5.22
C LEU A 124 -29.36 12.22 -3.75
N ALA A 125 -28.33 11.97 -2.94
CA ALA A 125 -28.28 12.39 -1.55
C ALA A 125 -28.33 13.92 -1.42
N GLY A 126 -27.65 14.66 -2.30
CA GLY A 126 -27.69 16.13 -2.34
C GLY A 126 -29.08 16.67 -2.73
N LEU A 127 -29.77 15.99 -3.65
CA LEU A 127 -31.15 16.34 -4.03
C LEU A 127 -32.12 16.06 -2.88
N ALA A 128 -31.98 14.91 -2.23
CA ALA A 128 -32.83 14.50 -1.12
C ALA A 128 -32.61 15.36 0.13
N PHE A 129 -31.37 15.62 0.54
CA PHE A 129 -31.09 16.39 1.77
C PHE A 129 -31.03 17.90 1.56
N GLY A 130 -31.07 18.39 0.32
CA GLY A 130 -31.09 19.81 -0.01
C GLY A 130 -32.46 20.26 -0.53
N PRO A 131 -32.68 20.30 -1.85
CA PRO A 131 -33.93 20.80 -2.45
C PRO A 131 -35.20 20.13 -1.92
N LEU A 132 -35.24 18.80 -1.81
CA LEU A 132 -36.44 18.10 -1.33
C LEU A 132 -36.76 18.46 0.12
N MET A 133 -35.74 18.58 0.98
CA MET A 133 -35.92 18.99 2.37
C MET A 133 -36.37 20.46 2.46
N ALA A 134 -35.80 21.33 1.62
CA ALA A 134 -36.23 22.72 1.55
C ALA A 134 -37.70 22.84 1.13
N VAL A 135 -38.16 22.04 0.16
CA VAL A 135 -39.58 21.98 -0.20
C VAL A 135 -40.42 21.48 0.99
N SER A 136 -39.98 20.43 1.69
CA SER A 136 -40.67 19.93 2.90
C SER A 136 -40.88 21.03 3.95
N VAL A 137 -39.84 21.82 4.21
CA VAL A 137 -39.90 22.96 5.14
C VAL A 137 -40.85 24.05 4.63
N LEU A 138 -40.77 24.40 3.34
CA LEU A 138 -41.60 25.45 2.72
C LEU A 138 -43.10 25.10 2.68
N THR A 139 -43.41 23.80 2.59
CA THR A 139 -44.78 23.27 2.55
C THR A 139 -45.31 22.84 3.92
N SER A 140 -44.57 23.07 5.00
CA SER A 140 -44.96 22.66 6.35
C SER A 140 -45.04 23.82 7.33
N ARG A 141 -45.57 23.51 8.52
CA ARG A 141 -45.62 24.41 9.68
C ARG A 141 -44.76 23.84 10.81
N PRO A 142 -44.25 24.67 11.74
CA PRO A 142 -43.39 24.18 12.81
C PRO A 142 -44.08 23.11 13.66
N GLU A 143 -45.39 23.23 13.90
CA GLU A 143 -46.18 22.29 14.70
C GLU A 143 -46.29 20.92 14.06
N TRP A 144 -46.29 20.84 12.72
CA TRP A 144 -46.32 19.56 11.99
C TRP A 144 -44.98 18.83 12.04
N ASN A 145 -43.93 19.52 12.48
CA ASN A 145 -42.57 19.00 12.63
C ASN A 145 -42.20 18.83 14.13
N GLY A 146 -43.18 18.89 15.04
CA GLY A 146 -42.98 18.73 16.49
C GLY A 146 -42.44 19.96 17.22
N TYR A 147 -42.40 21.13 16.56
CA TYR A 147 -41.88 22.37 17.17
C TYR A 147 -42.99 23.26 17.71
N GLY A 148 -42.61 24.18 18.61
CA GLY A 148 -43.55 25.16 19.17
C GLY A 148 -44.04 26.16 18.11
N PRO A 149 -45.25 26.73 18.27
CA PRO A 149 -45.83 27.68 17.31
C PRO A 149 -45.04 29.00 17.22
N ASP A 150 -44.25 29.34 18.25
CA ASP A 150 -43.43 30.56 18.31
C ASP A 150 -42.10 30.45 17.53
N VAL A 151 -41.81 29.27 16.96
CA VAL A 151 -40.63 29.04 16.14
C VAL A 151 -40.77 29.76 14.81
N TRP A 152 -39.70 30.45 14.38
CA TRP A 152 -39.70 31.06 13.05
C TRP A 152 -39.62 29.95 12.00
N TRP A 153 -40.56 29.97 11.05
CA TRP A 153 -40.67 28.93 10.02
C TRP A 153 -41.09 29.52 8.66
N PRO A 154 -40.38 29.22 7.57
CA PRO A 154 -40.72 29.73 6.24
C PRO A 154 -41.83 28.88 5.60
N GLY A 155 -43.00 28.78 6.25
CA GLY A 155 -44.15 27.97 5.80
C GLY A 155 -45.02 28.67 4.76
N TRP A 156 -44.42 29.33 3.75
CA TRP A 156 -45.15 30.18 2.79
C TRP A 156 -46.16 29.43 1.93
N PHE A 157 -45.94 28.12 1.73
CA PHE A 157 -46.79 27.25 0.91
C PHE A 157 -47.33 26.08 1.73
N ALA A 158 -47.63 26.30 3.01
CA ALA A 158 -48.06 25.25 3.94
C ALA A 158 -49.27 24.47 3.41
N ASP A 159 -49.06 23.20 3.08
CA ASP A 159 -50.06 22.26 2.59
C ASP A 159 -49.81 20.88 3.19
N LEU A 160 -50.71 20.44 4.07
CA LEU A 160 -50.54 19.23 4.87
C LEU A 160 -50.45 17.95 4.01
N PRO A 161 -51.30 17.73 2.99
CA PRO A 161 -51.18 16.56 2.11
C PRO A 161 -49.85 16.51 1.34
N THR A 162 -49.37 17.65 0.84
CA THR A 162 -48.06 17.72 0.16
C THR A 162 -46.94 17.39 1.14
N PHE A 163 -46.95 17.97 2.34
CA PHE A 163 -45.96 17.67 3.38
C PHE A 163 -45.95 16.18 3.78
N GLN A 164 -47.13 15.58 4.00
CA GLN A 164 -47.25 14.15 4.31
C GLN A 164 -46.73 13.27 3.18
N THR A 165 -47.04 13.61 1.93
CA THR A 165 -46.50 12.89 0.76
C THR A 165 -44.97 12.94 0.71
N ILE A 166 -44.37 14.08 1.07
CA ILE A 166 -42.92 14.23 1.16
C ILE A 166 -42.38 13.42 2.35
N SER A 167 -43.02 13.46 3.52
CA SER A 167 -42.66 12.66 4.70
C SER A 167 -42.64 11.16 4.36
N ASP A 168 -43.69 10.66 3.72
CA ASP A 168 -43.80 9.27 3.24
C ASP A 168 -42.71 8.93 2.22
N ALA A 169 -42.39 9.84 1.31
CA ALA A 169 -41.30 9.65 0.36
C ALA A 169 -39.95 9.47 1.08
N TYR A 170 -39.69 10.20 2.16
CA TYR A 170 -38.46 10.04 2.95
C TYR A 170 -38.35 8.69 3.66
N GLN A 171 -39.48 8.08 4.03
CA GLN A 171 -39.47 6.72 4.60
C GLN A 171 -38.94 5.67 3.61
N VAL A 172 -39.00 5.94 2.30
CA VAL A 172 -38.44 5.07 1.25
C VAL A 172 -37.07 5.56 0.80
N VAL A 173 -36.89 6.87 0.61
CA VAL A 173 -35.64 7.46 0.12
C VAL A 173 -34.49 7.24 1.10
N ASN A 174 -34.71 7.42 2.41
CA ASN A 174 -33.64 7.29 3.41
C ASN A 174 -33.06 5.86 3.46
N PRO A 175 -33.86 4.77 3.55
CA PRO A 175 -33.34 3.41 3.46
C PRO A 175 -32.64 3.10 2.14
N LEU A 176 -33.15 3.58 1.00
CA LEU A 176 -32.50 3.38 -0.29
C LEU A 176 -31.13 4.06 -0.36
N LEU A 177 -31.01 5.29 0.16
CA LEU A 177 -29.74 5.99 0.27
C LEU A 177 -28.79 5.27 1.24
N ALA A 178 -29.26 4.81 2.40
CA ALA A 178 -28.44 4.04 3.33
C ALA A 178 -27.92 2.73 2.72
N CYS A 179 -28.76 2.00 1.98
CA CYS A 179 -28.36 0.82 1.23
C CYS A 179 -27.34 1.13 0.13
N GLY A 180 -27.57 2.20 -0.66
CA GLY A 180 -26.64 2.66 -1.69
C GLY A 180 -25.27 3.02 -1.10
N PHE A 181 -25.26 3.72 0.03
CA PHE A 181 -24.06 4.06 0.78
C PHE A 181 -23.31 2.81 1.27
N ALA A 182 -24.01 1.88 1.92
CA ALA A 182 -23.45 0.63 2.40
C ALA A 182 -22.84 -0.20 1.26
N ILE A 183 -23.53 -0.32 0.12
CA ILE A 183 -23.04 -1.02 -1.07
C ILE A 183 -21.77 -0.32 -1.60
N GLY A 184 -21.75 1.01 -1.64
CA GLY A 184 -20.57 1.80 -2.02
C GLY A 184 -19.37 1.51 -1.14
N LEU A 185 -19.57 1.49 0.18
CA LEU A 185 -18.52 1.15 1.16
C LEU A 185 -18.01 -0.29 1.00
N VAL A 186 -18.90 -1.26 0.84
CA VAL A 186 -18.52 -2.68 0.64
C VAL A 186 -17.74 -2.87 -0.66
N ARG A 187 -18.18 -2.25 -1.76
CA ARG A 187 -17.44 -2.27 -3.04
C ARG A 187 -16.06 -1.67 -2.88
N ARG A 188 -15.94 -0.57 -2.13
CA ARG A 188 -14.66 0.08 -1.89
C ARG A 188 -13.71 -0.77 -1.05
N VAL A 189 -14.20 -1.42 0.01
CA VAL A 189 -13.41 -2.36 0.82
C VAL A 189 -12.78 -3.46 -0.04
N ARG A 190 -13.49 -3.94 -1.07
CA ARG A 190 -12.97 -4.98 -1.99
C ARG A 190 -11.83 -4.49 -2.89
N VAL A 191 -11.71 -3.18 -3.11
CA VAL A 191 -10.69 -2.57 -3.97
C VAL A 191 -9.47 -2.10 -3.17
N LEU A 192 -9.60 -1.89 -1.85
CA LEU A 192 -8.48 -1.51 -0.97
C LEU A 192 -7.39 -2.59 -0.96
N ARG A 193 -6.13 -2.17 -1.16
CA ARG A 193 -4.93 -3.02 -1.12
C ARG A 193 -3.99 -2.58 0.02
N GLY A 194 -3.09 -3.47 0.44
CA GLY A 194 -2.04 -3.16 1.41
C GLY A 194 -2.52 -3.07 2.88
N PRO A 195 -1.79 -2.34 3.75
CA PRO A 195 -2.07 -2.25 5.19
C PRO A 195 -3.42 -1.59 5.53
N GLU A 196 -4.01 -0.82 4.60
CA GLU A 196 -5.36 -0.24 4.77
C GLU A 196 -6.45 -1.32 4.88
N ARG A 197 -6.21 -2.52 4.29
CA ARG A 197 -7.14 -3.66 4.35
C ARG A 197 -7.27 -4.26 5.75
N ALA A 198 -6.35 -3.99 6.67
CA ALA A 198 -6.39 -4.57 8.02
C ALA A 198 -7.43 -3.89 8.95
N ALA A 199 -7.69 -2.59 8.75
CA ALA A 199 -8.57 -1.81 9.62
C ALA A 199 -9.78 -1.20 8.90
N ALA A 200 -9.66 -0.88 7.61
CA ALA A 200 -10.75 -0.26 6.85
C ALA A 200 -12.03 -1.11 6.77
N PRO A 201 -12.01 -2.45 6.61
CA PRO A 201 -13.24 -3.25 6.52
C PRO A 201 -14.09 -3.18 7.79
N LEU A 202 -13.44 -3.15 8.97
CA LEU A 202 -14.13 -3.07 10.25
C LEU A 202 -14.82 -1.72 10.40
N VAL A 203 -14.11 -0.64 10.15
CA VAL A 203 -14.64 0.72 10.32
C VAL A 203 -15.72 1.00 9.28
N LEU A 204 -15.47 0.69 8.01
CA LEU A 204 -16.43 0.91 6.93
C LEU A 204 -17.65 -0.02 7.06
N GLY A 205 -17.46 -1.25 7.55
CA GLY A 205 -18.56 -2.17 7.86
C GLY A 205 -19.42 -1.68 9.02
N ALA A 206 -18.80 -1.26 10.13
CA ALA A 206 -19.51 -0.69 11.27
C ALA A 206 -20.29 0.58 10.87
N VAL A 207 -19.69 1.43 10.03
CA VAL A 207 -20.36 2.61 9.49
C VAL A 207 -21.53 2.24 8.56
N ALA A 208 -21.38 1.23 7.70
CA ALA A 208 -22.47 0.77 6.84
C ALA A 208 -23.66 0.26 7.66
N VAL A 209 -23.38 -0.55 8.70
CA VAL A 209 -24.41 -1.05 9.63
C VAL A 209 -25.05 0.11 10.39
N ALA A 210 -24.26 1.07 10.88
CA ALA A 210 -24.78 2.25 11.56
C ALA A 210 -25.69 3.08 10.64
N GLY A 211 -25.29 3.30 9.38
CA GLY A 211 -26.11 4.01 8.40
C GLY A 211 -27.44 3.33 8.10
N ILE A 212 -27.44 2.00 7.97
CA ILE A 212 -28.67 1.22 7.79
C ILE A 212 -29.53 1.26 9.04
N GLY A 213 -28.94 1.08 10.23
CA GLY A 213 -29.66 1.15 11.51
C GLY A 213 -30.33 2.51 11.72
N VAL A 214 -29.62 3.60 11.42
CA VAL A 214 -30.19 4.96 11.43
C VAL A 214 -31.39 5.06 10.50
N ALA A 215 -31.29 4.56 9.26
CA ALA A 215 -32.38 4.67 8.30
C ALA A 215 -33.60 3.82 8.66
N LEU A 216 -33.41 2.70 9.35
CA LEU A 216 -34.50 1.82 9.82
C LEU A 216 -35.21 2.34 11.07
N VAL A 217 -34.52 3.13 11.89
CA VAL A 217 -35.04 3.65 13.16
C VAL A 217 -35.49 5.13 13.02
N ALA A 218 -35.23 5.76 11.87
CA ALA A 218 -35.67 7.13 11.62
C ALA A 218 -37.20 7.22 11.63
N PRO A 219 -37.79 8.04 12.52
CA PRO A 219 -39.23 8.27 12.51
C PRO A 219 -39.65 9.03 11.22
N PRO A 220 -40.96 9.04 10.90
CA PRO A 220 -41.52 9.97 9.92
C PRO A 220 -41.15 11.43 10.27
N ILE A 221 -41.16 12.31 9.27
CA ILE A 221 -40.84 13.73 9.48
C ILE A 221 -41.99 14.43 10.22
N ASP A 222 -43.22 14.01 9.96
CA ASP A 222 -44.40 14.43 10.70
C ASP A 222 -44.39 13.81 12.10
N VAL A 223 -44.09 14.66 13.08
CA VAL A 223 -43.99 14.28 14.49
C VAL A 223 -44.85 15.25 15.30
N ASP A 224 -45.59 14.72 16.27
CA ASP A 224 -46.56 15.49 17.03
C ASP A 224 -45.92 16.44 18.06
N ASP A 225 -44.70 16.15 18.52
CA ASP A 225 -44.04 16.88 19.59
C ASP A 225 -42.50 16.87 19.52
N LEU A 226 -41.88 17.77 20.31
CA LEU A 226 -40.43 17.92 20.38
C LEU A 226 -39.77 16.66 20.93
N ASP A 227 -40.42 15.97 21.87
CA ASP A 227 -39.92 14.75 22.48
C ASP A 227 -39.81 13.61 21.45
N GLY A 228 -40.73 13.52 20.49
CA GLY A 228 -40.65 12.61 19.35
C GLY A 228 -39.44 12.92 18.45
N VAL A 229 -39.23 14.21 18.13
CA VAL A 229 -38.06 14.65 17.34
C VAL A 229 -36.77 14.28 18.08
N MET A 230 -36.69 14.57 19.39
CA MET A 230 -35.49 14.31 20.18
C MET A 230 -35.22 12.83 20.34
N ARG A 231 -36.26 11.99 20.53
CA ARG A 231 -36.12 10.52 20.56
C ARG A 231 -35.56 9.96 19.25
N GLY A 232 -35.97 10.49 18.10
CA GLY A 232 -35.41 10.12 16.81
C GLY A 232 -33.91 10.41 16.73
N ILE A 233 -33.48 11.57 17.22
CA ILE A 233 -32.08 12.02 17.19
C ILE A 233 -31.23 11.29 18.24
N GLU A 234 -31.81 10.98 19.39
CA GLU A 234 -31.20 10.11 20.39
C GLU A 234 -30.94 8.72 19.80
N ALA A 235 -31.91 8.12 19.13
CA ALA A 235 -31.73 6.83 18.47
C ALA A 235 -30.61 6.89 17.40
N GLN A 236 -30.57 7.97 16.60
CA GLN A 236 -29.46 8.20 15.67
C GLN A 236 -28.11 8.28 16.39
N SER A 237 -28.03 8.99 17.52
CA SER A 237 -26.82 9.13 18.33
C SER A 237 -26.34 7.77 18.86
N VAL A 238 -27.25 6.92 19.35
CA VAL A 238 -26.93 5.58 19.85
C VAL A 238 -26.35 4.71 18.74
N VAL A 239 -26.95 4.73 17.55
CA VAL A 239 -26.45 3.97 16.41
C VAL A 239 -25.11 4.53 15.91
N LEU A 240 -24.96 5.85 15.87
CA LEU A 240 -23.71 6.53 15.48
C LEU A 240 -22.60 6.39 16.53
N ALA A 241 -22.91 6.00 17.78
CA ALA A 241 -21.90 5.67 18.80
C ALA A 241 -21.00 4.50 18.37
N LEU A 242 -21.45 3.67 17.42
CA LEU A 242 -20.62 2.64 16.79
C LEU A 242 -19.40 3.23 16.07
N LEU A 243 -19.47 4.46 15.58
CA LEU A 243 -18.35 5.11 14.88
C LEU A 243 -17.15 5.36 15.79
N PRO A 244 -17.24 6.13 16.88
CA PRO A 244 -16.10 6.36 17.76
C PRO A 244 -15.56 5.05 18.36
N VAL A 245 -16.43 4.07 18.63
CA VAL A 245 -16.01 2.73 19.07
C VAL A 245 -15.19 2.02 17.99
N ALA A 246 -15.67 2.00 16.74
CA ALA A 246 -14.94 1.37 15.62
C ALA A 246 -13.61 2.07 15.34
N LEU A 247 -13.57 3.41 15.40
CA LEU A 247 -12.34 4.19 15.27
C LEU A 247 -11.36 3.90 16.40
N GLY A 248 -11.84 3.80 17.65
CA GLY A 248 -11.05 3.43 18.82
C GLY A 248 -10.45 2.03 18.68
N ILE A 249 -11.25 1.04 18.27
CA ILE A 249 -10.78 -0.33 18.00
C ILE A 249 -9.75 -0.34 16.87
N ALA A 250 -9.98 0.40 15.79
CA ALA A 250 -9.03 0.50 14.68
C ALA A 250 -7.70 1.14 15.12
N ALA A 251 -7.75 2.21 15.92
CA ALA A 251 -6.58 2.85 16.49
C ALA A 251 -5.84 1.93 17.46
N ALA A 252 -6.56 1.21 18.34
CA ALA A 252 -5.99 0.23 19.25
C ALA A 252 -5.32 -0.93 18.50
N ARG A 253 -5.98 -1.48 17.48
CA ARG A 253 -5.38 -2.52 16.60
C ARG A 253 -4.12 -2.01 15.91
N ARG A 254 -4.11 -0.75 15.45
CA ARG A 254 -2.93 -0.14 14.85
C ARG A 254 -1.80 0.03 15.88
N ALA A 255 -2.11 0.50 17.09
CA ALA A 255 -1.15 0.65 18.17
C ALA A 255 -0.55 -0.70 18.60
N LEU A 256 -1.39 -1.73 18.77
CA LEU A 256 -0.97 -3.10 19.05
C LEU A 256 -0.15 -3.69 17.92
N GLY A 257 -0.50 -3.41 16.66
CA GLY A 257 0.30 -3.79 15.50
C GLY A 257 1.71 -3.19 15.55
N VAL A 258 1.83 -1.90 15.88
CA VAL A 258 3.13 -1.24 16.07
C VAL A 258 3.92 -1.87 17.22
N ALA A 259 3.26 -2.13 18.35
CA ALA A 259 3.89 -2.66 19.56
C ALA A 259 4.36 -4.11 19.39
N THR A 260 3.58 -4.94 18.68
CA THR A 260 3.87 -6.36 18.44
C THR A 260 4.61 -6.63 17.13
N ALA A 261 4.86 -5.60 16.31
CA ALA A 261 5.59 -5.73 15.06
C ALA A 261 6.95 -6.41 15.28
N ALA A 262 7.63 -6.08 16.39
CA ALA A 262 8.90 -6.68 16.73
C ALA A 262 8.82 -8.18 17.01
N ASP A 263 7.93 -8.56 17.93
CA ASP A 263 7.72 -9.96 18.31
C ASP A 263 7.25 -10.79 17.11
N ARG A 264 6.37 -10.24 16.25
CA ARG A 264 5.91 -10.92 15.03
C ARG A 264 7.01 -11.10 14.00
N VAL A 265 7.83 -10.08 13.72
CA VAL A 265 8.94 -10.22 12.76
C VAL A 265 9.96 -11.24 13.29
N LEU A 266 10.27 -11.22 14.59
CA LEU A 266 11.21 -12.17 15.19
C LEU A 266 10.69 -13.62 15.17
N ARG A 267 9.41 -13.84 15.48
CA ARG A 267 8.79 -15.19 15.43
C ARG A 267 8.64 -15.73 14.02
N LEU A 268 8.29 -14.88 13.05
CA LEU A 268 8.09 -15.29 11.66
C LEU A 268 9.42 -15.49 10.91
N ALA A 269 10.50 -14.87 11.39
CA ALA A 269 11.84 -15.02 10.85
C ALA A 269 12.61 -16.19 11.50
N ASP A 270 11.95 -17.12 12.19
CA ASP A 270 12.60 -18.31 12.77
C ASP A 270 12.17 -19.57 11.99
N PRO A 271 13.08 -20.33 11.34
CA PRO A 271 14.52 -20.11 11.23
C PRO A 271 14.90 -18.96 10.29
N ALA A 272 15.92 -18.17 10.67
CA ALA A 272 16.36 -16.92 10.02
C ALA A 272 16.98 -17.13 8.64
N THR A 273 16.16 -17.54 7.68
CA THR A 273 16.52 -17.67 6.27
C THR A 273 16.12 -16.43 5.49
N ILE A 274 16.83 -16.10 4.41
CA ILE A 274 16.50 -14.96 3.53
C ILE A 274 15.03 -14.97 3.08
N ALA A 275 14.49 -16.16 2.75
CA ALA A 275 13.11 -16.33 2.35
C ALA A 275 12.13 -16.05 3.50
N SER A 276 12.39 -16.61 4.70
CA SER A 276 11.56 -16.36 5.89
C SER A 276 11.53 -14.88 6.28
N VAL A 277 12.66 -14.16 6.20
CA VAL A 277 12.72 -12.74 6.55
C VAL A 277 11.92 -11.88 5.56
N ARG A 278 12.02 -12.20 4.27
CA ARG A 278 11.20 -11.54 3.23
C ARG A 278 9.72 -11.82 3.45
N ASP A 279 9.34 -13.06 3.68
CA ASP A 279 7.93 -13.44 3.82
C ASP A 279 7.36 -12.93 5.14
N ALA A 280 8.13 -12.94 6.24
CA ALA A 280 7.79 -12.28 7.49
C ALA A 280 7.52 -10.79 7.31
N LEU A 281 8.38 -10.08 6.56
CA LEU A 281 8.17 -8.67 6.26
C LEU A 281 6.95 -8.45 5.35
N ARG A 282 6.70 -9.30 4.36
CA ARG A 282 5.49 -9.25 3.53
C ARG A 282 4.22 -9.44 4.36
N THR A 283 4.23 -10.38 5.29
CA THR A 283 3.11 -10.65 6.21
C THR A 283 2.90 -9.51 7.20
N VAL A 284 3.96 -9.01 7.84
CA VAL A 284 3.86 -7.95 8.85
C VAL A 284 3.49 -6.61 8.20
N LEU A 285 4.04 -6.30 7.03
CA LEU A 285 3.70 -5.08 6.29
C LEU A 285 2.39 -5.21 5.48
N ASN A 286 1.82 -6.41 5.42
CA ASN A 286 0.64 -6.76 4.63
C ASN A 286 0.76 -6.34 3.16
N ASP A 287 1.95 -6.53 2.58
CA ASP A 287 2.27 -6.17 1.20
C ASP A 287 3.08 -7.29 0.53
N PRO A 288 2.52 -8.01 -0.45
CA PRO A 288 3.22 -9.07 -1.17
C PRO A 288 4.30 -8.51 -2.13
N THR A 289 4.27 -7.23 -2.47
CA THR A 289 5.20 -6.58 -3.42
C THR A 289 6.52 -6.16 -2.78
N VAL A 290 6.69 -6.41 -1.47
CA VAL A 290 7.93 -6.10 -0.76
C VAL A 290 9.10 -6.88 -1.36
N GLU A 291 10.13 -6.12 -1.74
CA GLU A 291 11.43 -6.60 -2.21
C GLU A 291 12.55 -6.09 -1.29
N LEU A 292 13.58 -6.92 -1.14
CA LEU A 292 14.75 -6.65 -0.30
C LEU A 292 16.01 -6.66 -1.16
N ARG A 293 16.83 -5.62 -1.03
CA ARG A 293 18.19 -5.56 -1.59
C ARG A 293 19.17 -5.36 -0.46
N PHE A 294 20.16 -6.23 -0.34
CA PHE A 294 21.15 -6.18 0.74
C PHE A 294 22.40 -5.46 0.27
N TRP A 295 22.97 -4.61 1.13
CA TRP A 295 24.28 -4.03 0.90
C TRP A 295 25.35 -5.04 1.30
N LEU A 296 26.38 -5.25 0.48
CA LEU A 296 27.53 -6.08 0.85
C LEU A 296 28.77 -5.18 1.01
N PRO A 297 29.33 -5.04 2.24
CA PRO A 297 30.49 -4.19 2.49
C PRO A 297 31.72 -4.59 1.66
N ASP A 298 32.01 -5.88 1.53
CA ASP A 298 33.20 -6.38 0.82
C ASP A 298 33.14 -6.09 -0.68
N LEU A 299 31.94 -6.01 -1.24
CA LEU A 299 31.70 -5.82 -2.67
C LEU A 299 31.29 -4.38 -3.00
N GLN A 300 31.11 -3.53 -1.98
CA GLN A 300 30.65 -2.14 -2.06
C GLN A 300 29.45 -1.95 -3.01
N ARG A 301 28.47 -2.87 -2.94
CA ARG A 301 27.31 -2.86 -3.86
C ARG A 301 26.07 -3.50 -3.25
N TYR A 302 24.93 -3.20 -3.85
CA TYR A 302 23.67 -3.85 -3.55
C TYR A 302 23.50 -5.14 -4.36
N VAL A 303 22.96 -6.16 -3.70
CA VAL A 303 22.62 -7.46 -4.29
C VAL A 303 21.20 -7.85 -3.92
N ASP A 304 20.57 -8.67 -4.76
CA ASP A 304 19.27 -9.23 -4.46
C ASP A 304 19.35 -10.41 -3.48
N VAL A 305 18.20 -10.98 -3.14
CA VAL A 305 18.06 -12.16 -2.27
C VAL A 305 18.75 -13.43 -2.81
N ASP A 306 19.05 -13.47 -4.10
CA ASP A 306 19.74 -14.58 -4.77
C ASP A 306 21.26 -14.33 -4.85
N GLY A 307 21.76 -13.19 -4.34
CA GLY A 307 23.16 -12.81 -4.40
C GLY A 307 23.60 -12.29 -5.78
N ARG A 308 22.65 -12.03 -6.70
CA ARG A 308 22.95 -11.43 -8.00
C ARG A 308 23.05 -9.91 -7.87
N ARG A 309 23.81 -9.30 -8.78
CA ARG A 309 23.99 -7.85 -8.83
C ARG A 309 22.66 -7.19 -9.16
N ALA A 310 22.18 -6.34 -8.25
CA ALA A 310 21.01 -5.52 -8.47
C ALA A 310 21.47 -4.05 -8.47
N GLY A 311 21.51 -3.44 -9.65
CA GLY A 311 21.72 -1.99 -9.73
C GLY A 311 20.55 -1.28 -9.06
N LEU A 312 20.82 -0.29 -8.21
CA LEU A 312 19.77 0.61 -7.73
C LEU A 312 19.13 1.39 -8.89
N ASP A 313 19.85 1.53 -10.01
CA ASP A 313 19.43 2.33 -11.16
C ASP A 313 18.57 1.57 -12.18
N ALA A 314 18.48 0.23 -12.11
CA ALA A 314 17.78 -0.58 -13.12
C ALA A 314 16.25 -0.71 -12.89
N GLY A 315 15.67 0.10 -12.00
CA GLY A 315 14.22 0.02 -11.72
C GLY A 315 13.71 0.99 -10.65
N VAL A 316 14.50 2.00 -10.28
CA VAL A 316 14.03 3.18 -9.55
C VAL A 316 13.59 4.20 -10.59
N GLU A 317 12.46 3.93 -11.25
CA GLU A 317 11.66 5.04 -11.75
C GLU A 317 11.29 5.87 -10.53
N ALA A 318 11.96 7.02 -10.40
CA ALA A 318 11.72 8.01 -9.37
C ALA A 318 10.23 8.39 -9.38
N GLY A 319 9.43 7.79 -8.48
CA GLY A 319 8.06 8.22 -8.21
C GLY A 319 7.04 7.12 -7.90
N ALA A 320 7.26 5.86 -8.32
CA ALA A 320 6.18 4.86 -8.30
C ALA A 320 6.23 3.83 -7.15
N ARG A 321 7.37 3.63 -6.47
CA ARG A 321 7.49 2.66 -5.36
C ARG A 321 8.05 3.29 -4.09
N TRP A 322 7.55 2.86 -2.94
CA TRP A 322 8.06 3.28 -1.64
C TRP A 322 9.40 2.61 -1.38
N THR A 323 10.40 3.39 -0.96
CA THR A 323 11.75 2.91 -0.69
C THR A 323 12.20 3.38 0.69
N ARG A 324 12.79 2.48 1.48
CA ARG A 324 13.39 2.82 2.76
C ARG A 324 14.68 2.07 3.00
N GLU A 325 15.72 2.84 3.32
CA GLU A 325 17.00 2.30 3.77
C GLU A 325 16.91 1.85 5.23
N VAL A 326 17.43 0.66 5.49
CA VAL A 326 17.66 0.10 6.81
C VAL A 326 19.17 0.11 7.05
N ARG A 327 19.57 0.61 8.21
CA ARG A 327 20.96 0.69 8.65
C ARG A 327 21.15 -0.20 9.88
N THR A 328 22.38 -0.67 10.08
CA THR A 328 22.79 -1.41 11.29
C THR A 328 22.73 -0.50 12.52
N ARG A 329 22.91 -1.09 13.71
CA ARG A 329 23.02 -0.31 14.95
C ARG A 329 24.15 0.73 14.91
N ASP A 330 25.22 0.42 14.19
CA ASP A 330 26.41 1.27 14.05
C ASP A 330 26.30 2.27 12.87
N GLY A 331 25.15 2.33 12.22
CA GLY A 331 24.87 3.29 11.14
C GLY A 331 25.37 2.88 9.76
N ALA A 332 25.91 1.67 9.60
CA ALA A 332 26.30 1.13 8.30
C ALA A 332 25.06 0.75 7.46
N PRO A 333 25.09 0.90 6.14
CA PRO A 333 24.00 0.45 5.27
C PRO A 333 23.83 -1.07 5.36
N LEU A 334 22.60 -1.53 5.60
CA LEU A 334 22.27 -2.95 5.75
C LEU A 334 21.46 -3.45 4.55
N ALA A 335 20.30 -2.84 4.32
CA ALA A 335 19.39 -3.24 3.26
C ALA A 335 18.53 -2.07 2.80
N VAL A 336 18.04 -2.14 1.56
CA VAL A 336 17.01 -1.26 1.02
C VAL A 336 15.75 -2.09 0.83
N VAL A 337 14.65 -1.62 1.42
CA VAL A 337 13.32 -2.22 1.28
C VAL A 337 12.50 -1.40 0.31
N THR A 338 11.96 -2.05 -0.72
CA THR A 338 11.06 -1.42 -1.69
C THR A 338 9.69 -2.09 -1.68
N GLY A 339 8.60 -1.34 -1.84
CA GLY A 339 7.24 -1.88 -1.86
C GLY A 339 6.20 -0.87 -2.34
N ASP A 340 4.93 -1.11 -2.00
CA ASP A 340 3.81 -0.26 -2.39
C ASP A 340 3.94 1.16 -1.80
N PRO A 341 3.68 2.23 -2.59
CA PRO A 341 3.62 3.62 -2.11
C PRO A 341 2.82 3.84 -0.81
N ALA A 342 1.77 3.04 -0.57
CA ALA A 342 0.93 3.11 0.63
C ALA A 342 1.70 2.84 1.93
N LEU A 343 2.83 2.11 1.87
CA LEU A 343 3.71 1.89 3.02
C LEU A 343 4.33 3.18 3.56
N GLY A 344 4.50 4.19 2.70
CA GLY A 344 5.00 5.52 3.08
C GLY A 344 4.05 6.30 3.97
N GLN A 345 2.73 6.09 3.82
CA GLN A 345 1.72 6.75 4.62
C GLN A 345 1.72 6.28 6.09
N HIS A 346 2.28 5.11 6.36
CA HIS A 346 2.31 4.44 7.66
C HIS A 346 3.72 4.44 8.28
N GLY A 347 4.52 5.49 8.05
CA GLY A 347 5.95 5.53 8.37
C GLY A 347 6.36 5.20 9.81
N ALA A 348 5.47 5.41 10.79
CA ALA A 348 5.70 5.01 12.19
C ALA A 348 5.64 3.49 12.37
N PHE A 349 4.64 2.83 11.79
CA PHE A 349 4.50 1.37 11.80
C PHE A 349 5.60 0.72 10.97
N THR A 350 5.77 1.15 9.72
CA THR A 350 6.79 0.60 8.83
C THR A 350 8.19 0.82 9.40
N GLY A 351 8.44 1.98 10.02
CA GLY A 351 9.69 2.26 10.72
C GLY A 351 9.92 1.37 11.95
N ALA A 352 8.88 1.10 12.73
CA ALA A 352 8.97 0.19 13.88
C ALA A 352 9.24 -1.26 13.43
N ALA A 353 8.51 -1.74 12.42
CA ALA A 353 8.69 -3.07 11.84
C ALA A 353 10.11 -3.27 11.30
N LEU A 354 10.62 -2.31 10.50
CA LEU A 354 12.00 -2.37 9.99
C LEU A 354 13.06 -2.29 11.10
N ARG A 355 12.86 -1.43 12.10
CA ARG A 355 13.77 -1.34 13.25
C ARG A 355 13.82 -2.63 14.04
N ALA A 356 12.71 -3.33 14.17
CA ALA A 356 12.65 -4.58 14.90
C ALA A 356 13.15 -5.78 14.07
N GLY A 357 12.88 -5.79 12.77
CA GLY A 357 13.42 -6.78 11.83
C GLY A 357 14.89 -6.61 11.50
N ARG A 358 15.57 -5.59 12.05
CA ARG A 358 16.98 -5.32 11.76
C ARG A 358 17.89 -6.51 12.05
N LEU A 359 17.73 -7.17 13.20
CA LEU A 359 18.55 -8.33 13.56
C LEU A 359 18.35 -9.50 12.58
N ALA A 360 17.10 -9.74 12.17
CA ALA A 360 16.79 -10.75 11.17
C ALA A 360 17.37 -10.39 9.78
N LEU A 361 17.37 -9.10 9.43
CA LEU A 361 18.00 -8.60 8.22
C LEU A 361 19.53 -8.70 8.26
N GLU A 362 20.18 -8.49 9.41
CA GLU A 362 21.62 -8.70 9.60
C GLU A 362 21.99 -10.18 9.38
N ASN A 363 21.22 -11.11 9.96
CA ASN A 363 21.41 -12.55 9.69
C ASN A 363 21.19 -12.92 8.22
N ALA A 364 20.16 -12.35 7.57
CA ALA A 364 19.91 -12.58 6.16
C ALA A 364 21.03 -12.00 5.26
N GLN A 365 21.59 -10.84 5.61
CA GLN A 365 22.72 -10.24 4.89
C GLN A 365 23.92 -11.18 4.88
N LEU A 366 24.24 -11.83 6.00
CA LEU A 366 25.33 -12.81 6.08
C LEU A 366 25.11 -13.98 5.12
N GLN A 367 23.89 -14.51 5.04
CA GLN A 367 23.56 -15.58 4.10
C GLN A 367 23.65 -15.12 2.64
N VAL A 368 23.21 -13.89 2.35
CA VAL A 368 23.31 -13.30 1.02
C VAL A 368 24.78 -13.08 0.63
N ALA A 369 25.64 -12.68 1.57
CA ALA A 369 27.08 -12.54 1.33
C ALA A 369 27.71 -13.86 0.88
N VAL A 370 27.39 -14.97 1.56
CA VAL A 370 27.85 -16.30 1.18
C VAL A 370 27.37 -16.68 -0.22
N ARG A 371 26.09 -16.46 -0.54
CA ARG A 371 25.53 -16.74 -1.88
C ARG A 371 26.18 -15.90 -2.97
N ALA A 372 26.35 -14.60 -2.73
CA ALA A 372 26.99 -13.70 -3.68
C ALA A 372 28.42 -14.15 -4.00
N ARG A 373 29.15 -14.66 -2.99
CA ARG A 373 30.50 -15.20 -3.19
C ARG A 373 30.49 -16.45 -4.06
N LEU A 374 29.53 -17.36 -3.87
CA LEU A 374 29.35 -18.55 -4.71
C LEU A 374 29.02 -18.17 -6.16
N VAL A 375 28.17 -17.16 -6.37
CA VAL A 375 27.85 -16.66 -7.72
C VAL A 375 29.09 -16.07 -8.39
N GLU A 376 29.91 -15.30 -7.66
CA GLU A 376 31.16 -14.75 -8.19
C GLU A 376 32.20 -15.82 -8.52
N THR A 377 32.40 -16.82 -7.66
CA THR A 377 33.36 -17.91 -7.92
C THR A 377 32.91 -18.75 -9.10
N HIS A 378 31.62 -19.07 -9.21
CA HIS A 378 31.08 -19.80 -10.34
C HIS A 378 31.23 -19.00 -11.65
N ALA A 379 30.91 -17.70 -11.63
CA ALA A 379 31.13 -16.82 -12.78
C ALA A 379 32.62 -16.68 -13.15
N ALA A 380 33.53 -16.70 -12.17
CA ALA A 380 34.97 -16.71 -12.43
C ALA A 380 35.43 -18.03 -13.08
N HIS A 381 34.96 -19.18 -12.57
CA HIS A 381 35.27 -20.49 -13.15
C HIS A 381 34.78 -20.62 -14.59
N LEU A 382 33.55 -20.16 -14.88
CA LEU A 382 33.02 -20.16 -16.24
C LEU A 382 33.84 -19.26 -17.18
N ARG A 383 34.29 -18.08 -16.73
CA ARG A 383 35.17 -17.21 -17.52
C ARG A 383 36.52 -17.87 -17.81
N VAL A 384 37.14 -18.52 -16.81
CA VAL A 384 38.41 -19.23 -17.00
C VAL A 384 38.23 -20.43 -17.93
N ALA A 385 37.15 -21.20 -17.77
CA ALA A 385 36.83 -22.32 -18.65
C ALA A 385 36.62 -21.85 -20.11
N GLY A 386 35.86 -20.76 -20.30
CA GLY A 386 35.66 -20.15 -21.62
C GLY A 386 36.97 -19.65 -22.24
N ALA A 387 37.83 -18.97 -21.47
CA ALA A 387 39.13 -18.52 -21.93
C ALA A 387 40.05 -19.70 -22.33
N ARG A 388 40.07 -20.77 -21.52
CA ARG A 388 40.84 -21.99 -21.82
C ARG A 388 40.33 -22.69 -23.09
N ALA A 389 39.02 -22.79 -23.27
CA ALA A 389 38.42 -23.38 -24.48
C ALA A 389 38.79 -22.57 -25.74
N ALA A 390 38.68 -21.24 -25.67
CA ALA A 390 39.06 -20.36 -26.78
C ALA A 390 40.56 -20.48 -27.12
N GLN A 391 41.43 -20.60 -26.12
CA GLN A 391 42.87 -20.79 -26.34
C GLN A 391 43.17 -22.15 -26.97
N ARG A 392 42.52 -23.23 -26.53
CA ARG A 392 42.65 -24.56 -27.16
C ARG A 392 42.23 -24.53 -28.63
N GLN A 393 41.14 -23.83 -28.95
CA GLN A 393 40.65 -23.73 -30.33
C GLN A 393 41.59 -22.92 -31.23
N ARG A 394 42.19 -21.83 -30.72
CA ARG A 394 43.23 -21.09 -31.45
C ARG A 394 44.46 -21.95 -31.71
N LEU A 395 44.97 -22.64 -30.69
CA LEU A 395 46.10 -23.55 -30.84
C LEU A 395 45.82 -24.64 -31.87
N ALA A 396 44.63 -25.26 -31.85
CA ALA A 396 44.25 -26.27 -32.83
C ALA A 396 44.20 -25.71 -34.27
N HIS A 397 43.76 -24.47 -34.44
CA HIS A 397 43.70 -23.80 -35.75
C HIS A 397 45.09 -23.45 -36.27
N ASP A 398 45.91 -22.76 -35.47
CA ASP A 398 47.28 -22.36 -35.84
C ASP A 398 48.15 -23.58 -36.21
N LEU A 399 47.94 -24.70 -35.53
CA LEU A 399 48.61 -25.98 -35.83
C LEU A 399 48.11 -26.62 -37.12
N GLY A 400 46.80 -26.57 -37.38
CA GLY A 400 46.23 -27.04 -38.64
C GLY A 400 46.83 -26.29 -39.82
N ASP A 401 46.89 -24.97 -39.72
CA ASP A 401 47.47 -24.11 -40.75
C ASP A 401 48.98 -24.36 -40.92
N GLY A 402 49.72 -24.47 -39.81
CA GLY A 402 51.15 -24.78 -39.83
C GLY A 402 51.48 -26.15 -40.44
N MET A 403 50.66 -27.17 -40.15
CA MET A 403 50.79 -28.50 -40.76
C MET A 403 50.45 -28.48 -42.26
N GLN A 404 49.38 -27.78 -42.65
CA GLN A 404 48.98 -27.66 -44.05
C GLN A 404 50.04 -26.92 -44.88
N GLN A 405 50.59 -25.81 -44.38
CA GLN A 405 51.66 -25.06 -45.04
C GLN A 405 52.88 -25.94 -45.31
N ARG A 406 53.35 -26.70 -44.30
CA ARG A 406 54.51 -27.59 -44.46
C ARG A 406 54.23 -28.77 -45.37
N LEU A 407 53.01 -29.33 -45.36
CA LEU A 407 52.63 -30.39 -46.30
C LEU A 407 52.58 -29.88 -47.74
N LEU A 408 52.12 -28.64 -47.96
CA LEU A 408 52.16 -28.00 -49.28
C LEU A 408 53.60 -27.72 -49.74
N ASP A 409 54.48 -27.25 -48.86
CA ASP A 409 55.90 -27.06 -49.16
C ASP A 409 56.57 -28.40 -49.52
N LEU A 410 56.31 -29.47 -48.76
CA LEU A 410 56.79 -30.82 -49.07
C LEU A 410 56.22 -31.34 -50.40
N ALA A 411 54.94 -31.11 -50.68
CA ALA A 411 54.34 -31.48 -51.96
C ALA A 411 54.95 -30.71 -53.15
N HIS A 412 55.27 -29.43 -52.95
CA HIS A 412 55.92 -28.59 -53.96
C HIS A 412 57.35 -29.08 -54.26
N VAL A 413 58.13 -29.40 -53.22
CA VAL A 413 59.47 -29.99 -53.35
C VAL A 413 59.42 -31.35 -54.05
N ALA A 414 58.41 -32.18 -53.77
CA ALA A 414 58.22 -33.46 -54.46
C ALA A 414 57.86 -33.29 -55.95
N ALA A 415 57.05 -32.29 -56.29
CA ALA A 415 56.63 -32.01 -57.65
C ALA A 415 57.75 -31.42 -58.54
N GLY A 416 58.73 -30.74 -57.94
CA GLY A 416 59.89 -30.17 -58.64
C GLY A 416 61.05 -31.14 -58.93
N ALA A 417 60.92 -32.43 -58.60
CA ALA A 417 61.99 -33.40 -58.77
C ALA A 417 62.21 -33.78 -60.26
N PRO A 418 63.41 -33.53 -60.83
CA PRO A 418 63.69 -33.89 -62.23
C PRO A 418 63.91 -35.40 -62.40
N ALA A 419 63.18 -36.02 -63.32
CA ALA A 419 63.11 -37.47 -63.53
C ALA A 419 64.36 -38.13 -64.16
N ALA A 420 65.49 -37.42 -64.30
CA ALA A 420 66.61 -37.85 -65.14
C ALA A 420 67.92 -38.17 -64.38
N ASP A 421 68.06 -37.86 -63.08
CA ASP A 421 69.27 -38.14 -62.29
C ASP A 421 68.99 -38.93 -60.98
N PRO A 422 69.55 -40.16 -60.82
CA PRO A 422 69.42 -40.96 -59.61
C PRO A 422 70.00 -40.32 -58.33
N ALA A 423 71.00 -39.44 -58.45
CA ALA A 423 71.63 -38.80 -57.29
C ALA A 423 70.77 -37.65 -56.72
N GLN A 424 70.18 -36.82 -57.59
CA GLN A 424 69.28 -35.74 -57.18
C GLN A 424 67.96 -36.26 -56.60
N THR A 425 67.40 -37.33 -57.17
CA THR A 425 66.19 -37.98 -56.63
C THR A 425 66.38 -38.47 -55.18
N ARG A 426 67.56 -38.99 -54.84
CA ARG A 426 67.88 -39.41 -53.45
C ARG A 426 67.96 -38.24 -52.48
N LEU A 427 68.46 -37.08 -52.91
CA LEU A 427 68.53 -35.88 -52.08
C LEU A 427 67.14 -35.31 -51.80
N VAL A 428 66.27 -35.26 -52.81
CA VAL A 428 64.87 -34.82 -52.64
C VAL A 428 64.10 -35.76 -51.73
N LEU A 429 64.23 -37.09 -51.92
CA LEU A 429 63.61 -38.08 -51.04
C LEU A 429 64.10 -37.99 -49.58
N ARG A 430 65.40 -37.73 -49.37
CA ARG A 430 65.94 -37.53 -48.03
C ARG A 430 65.38 -36.26 -47.38
N HIS A 431 65.28 -35.17 -48.13
CA HIS A 431 64.69 -33.93 -47.63
C HIS A 431 63.20 -34.10 -47.27
N LEU A 432 62.43 -34.81 -48.10
CA LEU A 432 61.04 -35.16 -47.81
C LEU A 432 60.91 -36.05 -46.56
N HIS A 433 61.82 -37.01 -46.39
CA HIS A 433 61.85 -37.91 -45.23
C HIS A 433 62.18 -37.15 -43.94
N GLU A 434 63.19 -36.29 -43.96
CA GLU A 434 63.57 -35.45 -42.82
C GLU A 434 62.43 -34.47 -42.44
N GLY A 435 61.75 -33.87 -43.42
CA GLY A 435 60.59 -33.01 -43.20
C GLY A 435 59.38 -33.75 -42.59
N LEU A 436 59.09 -34.98 -43.05
CA LEU A 436 58.02 -35.81 -42.47
C LEU A 436 58.32 -36.25 -41.04
N LEU A 437 59.58 -36.58 -40.74
CA LEU A 437 60.00 -36.94 -39.38
C LEU A 437 59.87 -35.74 -38.43
N ALA A 438 60.27 -34.54 -38.88
CA ALA A 438 60.12 -33.30 -38.10
C ALA A 438 58.64 -33.00 -37.81
N ALA A 439 57.75 -33.12 -38.81
CA ALA A 439 56.31 -32.94 -38.62
C ALA A 439 55.70 -33.97 -37.66
N ASN A 440 56.15 -35.24 -37.71
CA ASN A 440 55.70 -36.27 -36.79
C ASN A 440 56.16 -36.01 -35.35
N GLN A 441 57.39 -35.51 -35.18
CA GLN A 441 57.94 -35.14 -33.88
C GLN A 441 57.14 -34.00 -33.24
N GLU A 442 56.76 -32.99 -34.02
CA GLU A 442 55.97 -31.82 -33.58
C GLU A 442 54.56 -32.24 -33.10
N VAL A 443 53.90 -33.17 -33.84
CA VAL A 443 52.63 -33.79 -33.42
C VAL A 443 52.79 -34.62 -32.15
N ARG A 444 53.90 -35.35 -31.99
CA ARG A 444 54.18 -36.16 -30.79
C ARG A 444 54.45 -35.29 -29.56
N ASP A 445 55.21 -34.21 -29.71
CA ASP A 445 55.52 -33.29 -28.63
C ASP A 445 54.24 -32.57 -28.14
N LEU A 446 53.34 -32.22 -29.08
CA LEU A 446 52.01 -31.72 -28.75
C LEU A 446 51.14 -32.76 -28.05
N GLY A 447 51.12 -34.00 -28.54
CA GLY A 447 50.40 -35.10 -27.91
C GLY A 447 50.84 -35.35 -26.46
N ARG A 448 52.11 -35.10 -26.14
CA ARG A 448 52.63 -35.13 -24.76
C ARG A 448 52.20 -33.90 -23.96
N GLY A 449 52.24 -32.70 -24.55
CA GLY A 449 51.79 -31.46 -23.91
C GLY A 449 50.29 -31.46 -23.56
N LEU A 450 49.44 -32.03 -24.41
CA LEU A 450 48.01 -32.17 -24.18
C LEU A 450 47.68 -33.15 -23.06
N ARG A 451 48.46 -34.23 -22.92
CA ARG A 451 48.25 -35.26 -21.90
C ARG A 451 48.76 -34.84 -20.52
N ALA A 452 49.73 -33.92 -20.46
CA ALA A 452 50.26 -33.35 -19.21
C ALA A 452 49.39 -32.22 -18.63
N GLY A 453 48.52 -31.60 -19.45
CA GLY A 453 47.63 -30.52 -19.03
C GLY A 453 46.27 -30.95 -18.47
N ASP A 454 45.99 -32.26 -18.43
CA ASP A 454 44.78 -32.83 -17.83
C ASP A 454 45.10 -33.23 -16.38
N PRO A 455 44.59 -32.52 -15.36
CA PRO A 455 44.79 -32.97 -13.99
C PRO A 455 44.08 -34.31 -13.85
N ALA A 456 44.85 -35.36 -13.54
CA ALA A 456 44.30 -36.66 -13.19
C ALA A 456 43.15 -36.48 -12.18
N PRO A 457 42.00 -37.16 -12.35
CA PRO A 457 40.91 -37.05 -11.39
C PRO A 457 41.41 -37.60 -10.05
N GLY A 458 41.62 -36.70 -9.09
CA GLY A 458 41.92 -37.06 -7.72
C GLY A 458 40.79 -37.91 -7.17
N GLY A 459 41.04 -39.21 -7.01
CA GLY A 459 40.19 -40.10 -6.24
C GLY A 459 40.13 -39.65 -4.77
N PRO A 460 39.03 -39.98 -4.06
CA PRO A 460 38.80 -39.50 -2.71
C PRO A 460 39.85 -40.06 -1.74
N THR A 461 40.51 -39.18 -1.00
CA THR A 461 41.25 -39.55 0.21
C THR A 461 40.28 -39.56 1.38
N SER A 462 40.47 -40.58 2.22
CA SER A 462 39.68 -41.01 3.36
C SER A 462 39.53 -39.97 4.46
#